data_AF-A0A918DZU6-F1
#
_entry.id   AF-A0A918DZU6-F1
#
_cell.length_a   1.000
_cell.length_b   1.000
_cell.length_c   1.000
_cell.angle_alpha   90.00
_cell.angle_beta   90.00
_cell.angle_gamma   90.00
#
_symmetry.space_group_name_H-M   'P 1'
#
loop_
_entity.id
_entity.type
_entity.pdbx_description
1 polymer ?
#
loop_
_entity_poly.entity_id
_entity_poly.type
_entity_poly.pdbx_seq_one_letter_code
_entity_poly.pdbx_strand_id
1 'polypeptide(L)'
;MGWVIVGGVTEPLSPVLTEALRAMERDGPVIRTASEESPPRAEYEPTALGRSLPNPLAAARDRARERPAEMAQAREAHERRAAGTAPHRSGDPEGALPR
;
A
#
# COMPACT_ATOMS: atom_id res chain seq x y z
N MET A 1 6.48 11.36 -17.32
CA MET A 1 6.90 10.62 -16.11
C MET A 1 7.38 11.65 -15.11
N GLY A 2 6.45 12.21 -14.31
CA GLY A 2 6.72 13.35 -13.42
C GLY A 2 7.11 12.88 -12.04
N TRP A 3 8.25 13.37 -11.55
CA TRP A 3 8.88 12.96 -10.31
C TRP A 3 8.38 13.86 -9.18
N VAL A 4 8.03 13.26 -8.05
CA VAL A 4 7.51 13.90 -6.84
C VAL A 4 8.58 13.79 -5.76
N ILE A 5 8.80 14.85 -4.98
CA ILE A 5 9.75 14.84 -3.86
C ILE A 5 8.97 14.78 -2.56
N VAL A 6 9.12 13.67 -1.83
CA VAL A 6 8.81 13.60 -0.39
C VAL A 6 10.14 13.71 0.33
N GLY A 7 10.41 14.82 1.01
CA GLY A 7 11.50 14.95 1.98
C GLY A 7 12.87 14.36 1.58
N GLY A 8 13.38 14.65 0.37
CA GLY A 8 14.76 14.34 -0.01
C GLY A 8 15.00 13.06 -0.83
N VAL A 9 14.01 12.52 -1.53
CA VAL A 9 14.23 11.39 -2.48
C VAL A 9 13.76 11.76 -3.88
N THR A 10 14.64 11.65 -4.87
CA THR A 10 14.47 12.12 -6.25
C THR A 10 14.09 10.99 -7.22
N GLU A 11 13.32 9.97 -6.80
CA GLU A 11 13.00 8.78 -7.61
C GLU A 11 11.49 8.56 -7.89
N PRO A 12 11.08 7.82 -8.96
CA PRO A 12 9.68 7.74 -9.34
C PRO A 12 8.92 6.95 -8.27
N LEU A 13 7.91 7.59 -7.65
CA LEU A 13 7.10 6.94 -6.62
C LEU A 13 6.35 5.75 -7.22
N SER A 14 6.29 4.66 -6.47
CA SER A 14 5.45 3.53 -6.86
C SER A 14 3.96 3.95 -6.88
N PRO A 15 3.11 3.30 -7.69
CA PRO A 15 1.66 3.53 -7.66
C PRO A 15 1.07 3.37 -6.25
N VAL A 16 1.60 2.44 -5.47
CA VAL A 16 1.19 2.20 -4.08
C VAL A 16 1.50 3.40 -3.19
N LEU A 17 2.69 3.99 -3.32
CA LEU A 17 3.06 5.17 -2.54
C LEU A 17 2.26 6.40 -2.94
N THR A 18 1.97 6.55 -4.24
CA THR A 18 1.10 7.62 -4.74
C THR A 18 -0.31 7.51 -4.16
N GLU A 19 -0.89 6.31 -4.14
CA GLU A 19 -2.21 6.07 -3.57
C GLU A 19 -2.23 6.31 -2.05
N ALA A 20 -1.19 5.85 -1.34
CA ALA A 20 -1.05 6.10 0.09
C ALA A 20 -0.97 7.61 0.41
N LEU A 21 -0.20 8.38 -0.37
CA LEU A 21 -0.12 9.84 -0.20
C LEU A 21 -1.46 10.52 -0.46
N ARG A 22 -2.23 10.07 -1.47
CA ARG A 22 -3.58 10.60 -1.73
C ARG A 22 -4.56 10.28 -0.61
N ALA A 23 -4.52 9.07 -0.06
CA ALA A 23 -5.32 8.71 1.10
C ALA A 23 -4.95 9.58 2.32
N MET A 24 -3.65 9.77 2.58
CA MET A 24 -3.16 10.64 3.65
C MET A 24 -3.45 12.13 3.42
N GLU A 25 -3.53 12.61 2.18
CA GLU A 25 -3.98 13.96 1.88
C GLU A 25 -5.47 14.11 2.19
N ARG A 26 -6.29 13.15 1.74
CA ARG A 26 -7.74 13.12 1.98
C ARG A 26 -8.10 13.06 3.46
N ASP A 27 -7.38 12.23 4.22
CA ASP A 27 -7.65 12.00 5.64
C ASP A 27 -7.06 13.12 6.53
N GLY A 28 -6.27 14.04 5.96
CA GLY A 28 -5.67 15.19 6.65
C GLY A 28 -4.29 15.02 7.33
N PRO A 29 -3.62 13.85 7.42
CA PRO A 29 -2.26 13.80 7.96
C PRO A 29 -1.19 14.43 7.05
N VAL A 30 -1.47 14.66 5.75
CA VAL A 30 -0.53 15.27 4.80
C VAL A 30 -1.22 16.42 4.05
N ILE A 31 -0.47 17.46 3.71
CA ILE A 31 -0.88 18.52 2.77
C ILE A 31 0.00 18.41 1.53
N ARG A 32 -0.61 18.61 0.36
CA ARG A 32 0.06 18.62 -0.93
C ARG A 32 0.10 20.05 -1.50
N THR A 33 1.28 20.51 -1.86
CA THR A 33 1.50 21.78 -2.57
C THR A 33 1.98 21.49 -3.99
N ALA A 34 1.22 21.93 -4.99
CA ALA A 34 1.63 21.81 -6.39
C ALA A 34 2.35 23.08 -6.83
N SER A 35 3.51 22.90 -7.48
CA SER A 35 4.28 23.99 -8.08
C SER A 35 3.97 24.09 -9.57
N GLU A 36 3.71 25.30 -10.05
CA GLU A 36 3.47 25.62 -11.47
C GLU A 36 4.77 25.76 -12.28
N GLU A 37 5.93 25.52 -11.66
CA GLU A 37 7.22 25.50 -12.35
C GLU A 37 7.28 24.37 -13.39
N SER A 38 8.02 24.58 -14.48
CA SER A 38 8.35 23.52 -15.44
C SER A 38 9.70 22.92 -15.06
N PRO A 39 9.79 21.61 -14.74
CA PRO A 39 8.74 20.59 -14.77
C PRO A 39 7.79 20.63 -13.56
N PRO A 40 6.52 20.21 -13.69
CA PRO A 40 5.54 20.28 -12.61
C PRO A 40 5.97 19.42 -11.42
N ARG A 41 5.98 20.01 -10.22
CA ARG A 41 6.37 19.36 -8.96
C ARG A 41 5.21 19.35 -7.98
N ALA A 42 5.15 18.33 -7.14
CA ALA A 42 4.29 18.31 -5.98
C ALA A 42 5.14 18.01 -4.74
N GLU A 43 4.93 18.81 -3.70
CA GLU A 43 5.56 18.68 -2.39
C GLU A 43 4.50 18.19 -1.40
N TYR A 44 4.89 17.27 -0.52
CA TYR A 44 4.02 16.71 0.49
C TYR A 44 4.61 16.96 1.86
N GLU A 45 3.84 17.62 2.72
CA GLU A 45 4.26 17.97 4.07
C GLU A 45 3.32 17.36 5.11
N PRO A 46 3.84 16.80 6.21
CA PRO A 46 3.00 16.29 7.27
C PRO A 46 2.31 17.45 7.99
N THR A 47 1.03 17.28 8.32
CA THR A 47 0.30 18.22 9.18
C THR A 47 0.67 18.00 10.65
N ALA A 48 0.08 18.79 11.56
CA ALA A 48 0.17 18.50 12.99
C ALA A 48 -0.39 17.09 13.31
N LEU A 49 -1.47 16.67 12.64
CA LEU A 49 -2.01 15.32 12.74
C LEU A 49 -1.00 14.29 12.23
N GLY A 50 -0.45 14.49 11.03
CA GLY A 50 0.56 13.58 10.46
C GLY A 50 1.79 13.41 11.35
N ARG A 51 2.27 14.49 11.98
CA ARG A 51 3.39 14.46 12.93
C ARG A 51 3.09 13.69 14.22
N SER A 52 1.82 13.47 14.57
CA SER A 52 1.43 12.68 15.75
C SER A 52 1.39 11.18 15.50
N LEU A 53 1.30 10.73 14.24
CA LEU A 53 1.16 9.33 13.84
C LEU A 53 2.39 8.42 14.07
N PRO A 54 3.65 8.89 14.03
CA PRO A 54 4.80 8.00 14.21
C PRO A 54 4.79 7.22 15.53
N ASN A 55 4.30 7.82 16.61
CA ASN A 55 4.27 7.18 17.93
C ASN A 55 3.35 5.94 17.99
N PRO A 56 2.04 6.04 17.64
CA PRO A 56 1.17 4.86 17.62
C PRO A 56 1.60 3.82 16.58
N LEU A 57 2.14 4.25 15.43
CA LEU A 57 2.66 3.33 14.42
C LEU A 57 3.90 2.56 14.90
N ALA A 58 4.79 3.22 15.65
CA ALA A 58 5.95 2.57 16.26
C ALA A 58 5.50 1.52 17.28
N ALA A 59 4.55 1.84 18.17
CA ALA A 59 4.02 0.89 19.14
C ALA A 59 3.37 -0.34 18.47
N ALA A 60 2.60 -0.12 17.39
CA ALA A 60 2.03 -1.22 16.61
C ALA A 60 3.11 -2.10 15.96
N ARG A 61 4.15 -1.47 15.38
CA ARG A 61 5.29 -2.16 14.78
C ARG A 61 6.06 -2.98 15.81
N ASP A 62 6.29 -2.43 16.99
CA ASP A 62 7.08 -3.10 18.02
C ASP A 62 6.32 -4.31 18.58
N ARG A 63 5.00 -4.18 18.83
CA ARG A 63 4.14 -5.31 19.18
C ARG A 63 4.11 -6.40 18.10
N ALA A 64 4.13 -6.02 16.82
CA ALA A 64 4.20 -6.97 15.71
C ALA A 64 5.55 -7.72 15.69
N ARG A 65 6.65 -7.04 15.98
CA ARG A 65 8.00 -7.64 16.09
C ARG A 65 8.12 -8.63 17.25
N GLU A 66 7.38 -8.41 18.34
CA GLU A 66 7.38 -9.29 19.50
C GLU A 66 6.60 -10.60 19.28
N ARG A 67 5.74 -10.68 18.24
CA ARG A 67 4.82 -11.82 18.02
C ARG A 67 4.88 -12.40 16.60
N PRO A 68 6.07 -12.70 16.06
CA PRO A 68 6.20 -13.14 14.67
C PRO A 68 5.50 -14.48 14.41
N ALA A 69 5.52 -15.40 15.38
CA ALA A 69 4.89 -16.72 15.26
C ALA A 69 3.36 -16.63 15.10
N GLU A 70 2.71 -15.77 15.88
CA GLU A 70 1.26 -15.56 15.79
C GLU A 70 0.86 -14.90 14.48
N MET A 71 1.68 -13.95 13.98
CA MET A 71 1.47 -13.36 12.67
C MET A 71 1.61 -14.38 11.53
N ALA A 72 2.59 -15.28 11.62
CA ALA A 72 2.76 -16.37 10.66
C ALA A 72 1.55 -17.31 10.66
N GLN A 73 1.10 -17.76 11.83
CA GLN A 73 -0.10 -18.59 11.96
C GLN A 73 -1.36 -17.91 11.41
N ALA A 74 -1.53 -16.62 11.69
CA ALA A 74 -2.63 -15.83 11.14
C ALA A 74 -2.58 -15.74 9.62
N ARG A 75 -1.37 -15.60 9.04
CA ARG A 75 -1.16 -15.59 7.58
C ARG A 75 -1.50 -16.94 6.95
N GLU A 76 -1.01 -18.04 7.51
CA GLU A 76 -1.35 -19.40 7.05
C GLU A 76 -2.86 -19.67 7.15
N ALA A 77 -3.51 -19.23 8.24
CA ALA A 77 -4.96 -19.36 8.39
C ALA A 77 -5.74 -18.50 7.38
N HIS A 78 -5.24 -17.31 7.01
CA HIS A 78 -5.83 -16.50 5.95
C HIS A 78 -5.67 -17.16 4.58
N GLU A 79 -4.47 -17.65 4.25
CA GLU A 79 -4.19 -18.32 2.97
C GLU A 79 -5.02 -19.59 2.80
N ARG A 80 -5.19 -20.40 3.85
CA ARG A 80 -6.10 -21.56 3.82
C ARG A 80 -7.55 -21.18 3.53
N ARG A 81 -8.04 -20.06 4.09
CA ARG A 81 -9.39 -19.56 3.81
C ARG A 81 -9.53 -19.03 2.38
N ALA A 82 -8.52 -18.30 1.90
CA ALA A 82 -8.50 -17.77 0.54
C ALA A 82 -8.42 -18.89 -0.51
N ALA A 83 -7.62 -19.93 -0.26
CA ALA A 83 -7.49 -21.10 -1.14
C ALA A 83 -8.79 -21.92 -1.22
N GLY A 84 -9.56 -22.01 -0.12
CA GLY A 84 -10.88 -22.62 -0.11
C GLY A 84 -11.97 -21.83 -0.84
N THR A 85 -11.69 -20.58 -1.22
CA THR A 85 -12.63 -19.67 -1.91
C THR A 85 -12.25 -19.47 -3.39
N ALA A 86 -11.25 -20.19 -3.92
CA ALA A 86 -10.98 -20.16 -5.34
C ALA A 86 -12.21 -20.72 -6.09
N PRO A 87 -12.82 -19.96 -7.02
CA PRO A 87 -13.90 -20.50 -7.82
C PRO A 87 -13.34 -21.70 -8.58
N HIS A 88 -14.06 -22.82 -8.48
CA HIS A 88 -13.92 -23.96 -9.35
C HIS A 88 -14.03 -23.45 -10.79
N ARG A 89 -12.89 -23.13 -11.43
CA ARG A 89 -12.82 -23.15 -12.89
C ARG A 89 -13.02 -24.61 -13.25
N SER A 90 -14.29 -24.96 -13.46
CA SER A 90 -14.71 -26.04 -14.34
C SER A 90 -13.73 -26.03 -15.50
N GLY A 91 -12.80 -26.97 -15.50
CA GLY A 91 -12.04 -27.27 -16.69
C GLY A 91 -13.08 -27.74 -17.69
N ASP A 92 -13.41 -26.90 -18.66
CA ASP A 92 -13.98 -27.40 -19.89
C ASP A 92 -12.97 -28.44 -20.42
N PRO A 93 -13.37 -29.71 -20.62
CA PRO A 93 -12.55 -30.63 -21.38
C PRO A 93 -12.58 -30.18 -22.85
N GLU A 94 -11.74 -29.20 -23.19
CA GLU A 94 -11.39 -28.89 -24.57
C GLU A 94 -10.56 -30.07 -25.12
N GLY A 95 -11.25 -31.04 -25.72
CA GLY A 95 -10.58 -32.22 -26.28
C GLY A 95 -11.48 -33.36 -26.74
N ALA A 96 -12.67 -33.08 -27.27
CA ALA A 96 -13.48 -34.11 -27.94
C ALA A 96 -14.22 -33.53 -29.15
N LEU A 97 -13.48 -33.21 -30.21
CA LEU A 97 -14.04 -33.19 -31.57
C LEU A 97 -13.79 -34.57 -32.19
N PRO A 98 -14.84 -35.35 -32.53
CA PRO A 98 -14.68 -36.51 -33.40
C PRO A 98 -14.41 -36.06 -34.85
N ARG A 99 -13.77 -36.97 -35.57
CA ARG A 99 -13.01 -36.78 -36.82
C ARG A 99 -13.85 -36.41 -38.05
#